data_AF-A0A958JZS0-F1
#
_entry.id   AF-A0A958JZS0-F1
#
_cell.length_a   1.000
_cell.length_b   1.000
_cell.length_c   1.000
_cell.angle_alpha   90.00
_cell.angle_beta   90.00
_cell.angle_gamma   90.00
#
_symmetry.space_group_name_H-M   'P 1'
#
loop_
_entity.id
_entity.type
_entity.pdbx_description
1 polymer ?
#
loop_
_entity_poly.entity_id
_entity_poly.type
_entity_poly.pdbx_seq_one_letter_code
_entity_poly.pdbx_strand_id
1 'polypeptide(L)'
;MKYRTWSFLGVLVGFSLLASFFGVTLSYQTKTVPQDSYGLFSKIARDGWIEDGATISPRFLYSRGNTLTLDFKGWRPPGQPPAHLMFSLCGEKVSEVVVDKEMTHTIYLTGECEPRTVSVSVANPFTPSASDSRKLGTQLLKATVSSKIGLPIIEPMIVLKVFFAVVLVSLLFYYAFLRTPWAYLSLAVPIVSFELLRHALYMKMYKLVPVWWVLLAIPIGVILARKTSNEPFERDEPRRSPVPHLVALAVVCLGLVLRFFDLDFGLPSNYHPDEVPKVNAVMRMYTSGTLNPQYFLHP
;
A
#
# COMPACT_ATOMS: atom_id res chain seq x y z
N MET A 1 -13.89 37.62 -11.78
CA MET A 1 -14.10 36.15 -11.84
C MET A 1 -12.80 35.36 -12.06
N LYS A 2 -11.93 35.73 -13.01
CA LYS A 2 -10.66 35.01 -13.31
C LYS A 2 -9.76 34.76 -12.09
N TYR A 3 -9.50 35.76 -11.24
CA TYR A 3 -8.63 35.60 -10.06
C TYR A 3 -9.12 34.55 -9.06
N ARG A 4 -10.43 34.46 -8.80
CA ARG A 4 -11.03 33.48 -7.88
C ARG A 4 -10.81 32.04 -8.35
N THR A 5 -10.80 31.80 -9.65
CA THR A 5 -10.54 30.48 -10.25
C THR A 5 -9.09 30.05 -10.03
N TRP A 6 -8.12 30.94 -10.24
CA TRP A 6 -6.70 30.62 -10.06
C TRP A 6 -6.35 30.32 -8.60
N SER A 7 -6.86 31.12 -7.65
CA SER A 7 -6.66 30.86 -6.22
C SER A 7 -7.24 29.50 -5.80
N PHE A 8 -8.43 29.17 -6.30
CA PHE A 8 -9.07 27.88 -6.01
C PHE A 8 -8.26 26.69 -6.55
N LEU A 9 -7.79 26.77 -7.80
CA LEU A 9 -6.96 25.72 -8.41
C LEU A 9 -5.63 25.57 -7.66
N GLY A 10 -5.01 26.67 -7.23
CA GLY A 10 -3.81 26.63 -6.41
C GLY A 10 -4.00 25.89 -5.08
N VAL A 11 -5.10 26.16 -4.37
CA VAL A 11 -5.44 25.46 -3.12
C VAL A 11 -5.65 23.96 -3.37
N LEU A 12 -6.38 23.61 -4.44
CA LEU A 12 -6.67 22.23 -4.80
C LEU A 12 -5.39 21.44 -5.14
N VAL A 13 -4.47 22.05 -5.90
CA VAL A 13 -3.16 21.46 -6.20
C VAL A 13 -2.34 21.29 -4.92
N GLY A 14 -2.28 22.32 -4.06
CA GLY A 14 -1.57 22.25 -2.78
C GLY A 14 -2.10 21.13 -1.88
N PHE A 15 -3.42 21.01 -1.72
CA PHE A 15 -4.04 19.95 -0.93
C PHE A 15 -3.80 18.56 -1.53
N SER A 16 -3.81 18.43 -2.86
CA SER A 16 -3.49 17.17 -3.53
C SER A 16 -2.05 16.73 -3.27
N LEU A 17 -1.10 17.67 -3.25
CA LEU A 17 0.30 17.38 -2.96
C LEU A 17 0.48 16.93 -1.51
N LEU A 18 -0.12 17.65 -0.55
CA LEU A 18 -0.08 17.28 0.87
C LEU A 18 -0.73 15.92 1.11
N ALA A 19 -1.92 15.68 0.55
CA ALA A 19 -2.63 14.42 0.66
C ALA A 19 -1.81 13.25 0.11
N SER A 20 -1.15 13.44 -1.03
CA SER A 20 -0.33 12.39 -1.65
C SER A 20 0.95 12.13 -0.86
N PHE A 21 1.65 13.19 -0.44
CA PHE A 21 2.87 13.05 0.35
C PHE A 21 2.61 12.37 1.70
N PHE A 22 1.69 12.90 2.50
CA PHE A 22 1.39 12.33 3.82
C PHE A 22 0.64 11.02 3.72
N GLY A 23 -0.31 10.88 2.79
CA GLY A 23 -1.08 9.65 2.62
C GLY A 23 -0.20 8.46 2.25
N VAL A 24 0.70 8.63 1.28
CA VAL A 24 1.64 7.59 0.85
C VAL A 24 2.68 7.31 1.94
N THR A 25 3.16 8.35 2.62
CA THR A 25 4.17 8.17 3.67
C THR A 25 3.60 7.44 4.90
N LEU A 26 2.37 7.77 5.30
CA LEU A 26 1.70 7.14 6.44
C LEU A 26 1.17 5.73 6.13
N SER A 27 0.93 5.42 4.84
CA SER A 27 0.53 4.07 4.42
C SER A 27 1.70 3.08 4.44
N TYR A 28 2.94 3.60 4.42
CA TYR A 28 4.13 2.77 4.56
C TYR A 28 4.20 2.20 5.97
N GLN A 29 4.33 0.88 6.08
CA GLN A 29 4.50 0.22 7.36
C GLN A 29 5.85 0.55 7.96
N THR A 30 5.85 1.52 8.86
CA THR A 30 7.06 1.94 9.59
C THR A 30 7.52 0.85 10.53
N LYS A 31 6.61 0.08 11.13
CA LYS A 31 6.94 -0.98 12.10
C LYS A 31 6.47 -2.33 11.57
N THR A 32 7.40 -3.28 11.51
CA THR A 32 7.13 -4.64 11.05
C THR A 32 7.69 -5.65 12.05
N VAL A 33 6.92 -6.72 12.28
CA VAL A 33 7.35 -7.88 13.06
C VAL A 33 7.46 -9.09 12.13
N PRO A 34 8.33 -10.07 12.42
CA PRO A 34 8.52 -11.22 11.53
C PRO A 34 7.24 -11.99 11.18
N GLN A 35 6.28 -12.06 12.12
CA GLN A 35 5.00 -12.74 11.95
C GLN A 35 4.12 -12.13 10.84
N ASP A 36 4.19 -10.81 10.66
CA ASP A 36 3.32 -10.04 9.75
C ASP A 36 4.08 -9.51 8.52
N SER A 37 5.27 -10.03 8.26
CA SER A 37 6.13 -9.52 7.21
C SER A 37 5.78 -10.15 5.84
N TYR A 38 4.91 -9.48 5.07
CA TYR A 38 4.55 -9.92 3.72
C TYR A 38 5.73 -9.73 2.73
N GLY A 39 6.70 -10.65 2.75
CA GLY A 39 7.84 -10.67 1.83
C GLY A 39 8.91 -9.62 2.10
N LEU A 40 8.82 -8.88 3.22
CA LEU A 40 9.87 -7.96 3.65
C LEU A 40 11.11 -8.71 4.15
N PHE A 41 10.90 -9.85 4.82
CA PHE A 41 11.97 -10.68 5.33
C PHE A 41 12.10 -11.96 4.53
N SER A 42 13.35 -12.38 4.31
CA SER A 42 13.70 -13.69 3.76
C SER A 42 14.71 -14.36 4.69
N LYS A 43 14.48 -15.65 4.99
CA LYS A 43 15.19 -16.42 6.02
C LYS A 43 15.19 -15.76 7.42
N ILE A 44 14.13 -15.02 7.73
CA ILE A 44 13.77 -14.68 9.10
C ILE A 44 12.43 -15.35 9.32
N ALA A 45 12.43 -16.40 10.14
CA ALA A 45 11.23 -17.18 10.37
C ALA A 45 10.19 -16.39 11.20
N ARG A 46 8.94 -16.88 11.25
CA ARG A 46 7.85 -16.23 11.99
C ARG A 46 8.10 -16.15 13.50
N ASP A 47 8.97 -17.01 14.02
CA ASP A 47 9.47 -17.00 15.40
C ASP A 47 10.52 -15.89 15.66
N GLY A 48 10.87 -15.14 14.61
CA GLY A 48 11.83 -14.04 14.62
C GLY A 48 13.28 -14.46 14.51
N TRP A 49 13.60 -15.76 14.47
CA TRP A 49 14.99 -16.19 14.33
C TRP A 49 15.58 -15.77 12.98
N ILE A 50 16.71 -15.08 13.05
CA ILE A 50 17.52 -14.71 11.88
C ILE A 50 18.41 -15.89 11.53
N GLU A 51 18.24 -16.40 10.31
CA GLU A 51 19.15 -17.40 9.75
C GLU A 51 20.34 -16.73 9.05
N ASP A 52 21.42 -17.50 8.87
CA ASP A 52 22.57 -17.04 8.10
C ASP A 52 22.21 -16.74 6.63
N GLY A 53 22.61 -15.54 6.19
CA GLY A 53 22.25 -14.98 4.89
C GLY A 53 20.82 -14.48 4.80
N ALA A 54 20.18 -14.15 5.91
CA ALA A 54 18.87 -13.48 5.93
C ALA A 54 18.91 -12.14 5.21
N THR A 55 17.77 -11.73 4.66
CA THR A 55 17.63 -10.42 4.01
C THR A 55 16.37 -9.68 4.45
N ILE A 56 16.50 -8.36 4.53
CA ILE A 56 15.43 -7.41 4.82
C ILE A 56 15.38 -6.44 3.63
N SER A 57 14.30 -6.47 2.84
CA SER A 57 14.22 -5.75 1.56
C SER A 57 13.08 -4.72 1.55
N PRO A 58 13.20 -3.59 2.28
CA PRO A 58 12.26 -2.49 2.14
C PRO A 58 12.25 -1.96 0.70
N ARG A 59 11.05 -1.69 0.19
CA ARG A 59 10.80 -1.23 -1.17
C ARG A 59 10.34 0.21 -1.16
N PHE A 60 10.42 0.90 -2.30
CA PHE A 60 9.81 2.22 -2.47
C PHE A 60 10.34 3.32 -1.52
N LEU A 61 11.53 3.13 -0.96
CA LEU A 61 12.19 4.12 -0.11
C LEU A 61 13.14 4.97 -0.94
N TYR A 62 13.16 6.27 -0.65
CA TYR A 62 14.17 7.16 -1.20
C TYR A 62 15.58 6.75 -0.77
N SER A 63 16.56 7.01 -1.64
CA SER A 63 17.95 6.56 -1.52
C SER A 63 18.72 7.12 -0.32
N ARG A 64 18.18 8.17 0.32
CA ARG A 64 18.85 8.89 1.41
C ARG A 64 17.86 9.30 2.49
N GLY A 65 18.38 9.44 3.72
CA GLY A 65 17.65 9.99 4.86
C GLY A 65 16.78 8.99 5.63
N ASN A 66 16.65 7.75 5.12
CA ASN A 66 15.97 6.66 5.81
C ASN A 66 16.93 5.86 6.69
N THR A 67 16.40 5.35 7.80
CA THR A 67 17.08 4.46 8.74
C THR A 67 16.23 3.21 8.98
N LEU A 68 16.88 2.06 9.10
CA LEU A 68 16.31 0.78 9.52
C LEU A 68 16.81 0.47 10.93
N THR A 69 15.90 0.54 11.89
CA THR A 69 16.16 0.23 13.30
C THR A 69 15.68 -1.18 13.59
N LEU A 70 16.58 -2.05 14.06
CA LEU A 70 16.34 -3.45 14.36
C LEU A 70 16.47 -3.66 15.87
N ASP A 71 15.41 -4.20 16.48
CA ASP A 71 15.44 -4.57 17.90
C ASP A 71 15.61 -6.07 18.02
N PHE A 72 16.65 -6.49 18.73
CA PHE A 72 17.01 -7.89 18.90
C PHE A 72 16.78 -8.37 20.32
N LYS A 73 16.52 -9.66 20.47
CA LYS A 73 16.52 -10.35 21.75
C LYS A 73 17.89 -10.99 21.98
N GLY A 74 18.58 -10.68 23.08
CA GLY A 74 19.92 -11.22 23.36
C GLY A 74 19.99 -12.70 23.75
N TRP A 75 18.87 -13.43 23.72
CA TRP A 75 18.85 -14.81 24.19
C TRP A 75 19.51 -15.77 23.21
N ARG A 76 20.47 -16.57 23.70
CA ARG A 76 21.03 -17.75 23.03
C ARG A 76 21.10 -18.94 24.01
N PRO A 77 21.19 -20.18 23.51
CA PRO A 77 21.39 -21.34 24.37
C PRO A 77 22.65 -21.21 25.26
N PRO A 78 22.64 -21.77 26.48
CA PRO A 78 23.80 -21.76 27.35
C PRO A 78 25.05 -22.34 26.67
N GLY A 79 26.21 -21.70 26.91
CA GLY A 79 27.49 -22.13 26.33
C GLY A 79 27.77 -21.60 24.92
N GLN A 80 26.81 -20.96 24.26
CA GLN A 80 27.04 -20.26 22.99
C GLN A 80 27.52 -18.82 23.26
N PRO A 81 28.54 -18.32 22.54
CA PRO A 81 28.93 -16.91 22.62
C PRO A 81 27.81 -15.99 22.11
N PRO A 82 27.78 -14.70 22.48
CA PRO A 82 26.85 -13.71 21.93
C PRO A 82 26.77 -13.74 20.39
N ALA A 83 25.61 -13.44 19.81
CA ALA A 83 25.45 -13.51 18.35
C ALA A 83 26.25 -12.39 17.67
N HIS A 84 27.06 -12.75 16.68
CA HIS A 84 27.85 -11.79 15.92
C HIS A 84 27.24 -11.62 14.52
N LEU A 85 26.66 -10.45 14.27
CA LEU A 85 25.93 -10.13 13.06
C LEU A 85 26.73 -9.14 12.21
N MET A 86 26.88 -9.46 10.94
CA MET A 86 27.43 -8.56 9.93
C MET A 86 26.31 -8.09 9.01
N PHE A 87 26.12 -6.78 8.90
CA PHE A 87 25.13 -6.19 8.02
C PHE A 87 25.79 -5.64 6.77
N SER A 88 25.22 -5.99 5.62
CA SER A 88 25.59 -5.40 4.33
C SER A 88 24.37 -4.77 3.68
N LEU A 89 24.51 -3.56 3.14
CA LEU A 89 23.47 -2.88 2.39
C LEU A 89 23.87 -2.89 0.91
N CYS A 90 23.01 -3.40 0.04
CA CYS A 90 23.30 -3.52 -1.39
C CYS A 90 24.61 -4.30 -1.71
N GLY A 91 25.04 -5.21 -0.80
CA GLY A 91 26.28 -5.99 -0.94
C GLY A 91 27.52 -5.37 -0.28
N GLU A 92 27.46 -4.12 0.16
CA GLU A 92 28.57 -3.46 0.87
C GLU A 92 28.40 -3.60 2.39
N LYS A 93 29.46 -4.00 3.11
CA LYS A 93 29.44 -4.10 4.58
C LYS A 93 29.24 -2.71 5.19
N VAL A 94 28.17 -2.53 5.96
CA VAL A 94 27.83 -1.23 6.59
C VAL A 94 28.02 -1.22 8.10
N SER A 95 27.82 -2.36 8.77
CA SER A 95 28.00 -2.44 10.22
C SER A 95 28.19 -3.87 10.70
N GLU A 96 28.69 -4.02 11.91
CA GLU A 96 28.92 -5.28 12.59
C GLU A 96 28.56 -5.10 14.06
N VAL A 97 27.83 -6.06 14.62
CA VAL A 97 27.22 -5.95 15.95
C VAL A 97 27.29 -7.27 16.69
N VAL A 98 27.64 -7.20 17.97
CA VAL A 98 27.57 -8.32 18.90
C VAL A 98 26.33 -8.14 19.78
N VAL A 99 25.41 -9.10 19.72
CA VAL A 99 24.14 -9.10 20.44
C VAL A 99 24.24 -10.03 21.65
N ASP A 100 24.47 -9.43 22.82
CA ASP A 100 24.59 -10.11 24.12
C ASP A 100 23.33 -9.98 25.00
N LYS A 101 22.67 -8.82 24.93
CA LYS A 101 21.41 -8.51 25.59
C LYS A 101 20.40 -7.91 24.61
N GLU A 102 19.21 -7.60 25.08
CA GLU A 102 18.25 -6.85 24.26
C GLU A 102 18.87 -5.51 23.85
N MET A 103 18.93 -5.27 22.55
CA MET A 103 19.54 -4.07 22.00
C MET A 103 18.86 -3.64 20.73
N THR A 104 19.00 -2.35 20.44
CA THR A 104 18.54 -1.71 19.22
C THR A 104 19.74 -1.34 18.37
N HIS A 105 19.75 -1.76 17.11
CA HIS A 105 20.76 -1.38 16.13
C HIS A 105 20.14 -0.54 15.02
N THR A 106 20.83 0.51 14.57
CA THR A 106 20.32 1.38 13.50
C THR A 106 21.25 1.34 12.29
N ILE A 107 20.67 1.06 11.13
CA ILE A 107 21.36 1.00 9.84
C ILE A 107 20.85 2.14 8.98
N TYR A 108 21.76 2.96 8.46
CA TYR A 108 21.40 4.01 7.49
C TYR A 108 21.17 3.37 6.13
N LEU A 109 20.00 3.61 5.54
CA LEU A 109 19.63 3.06 4.23
C LEU A 109 20.15 3.97 3.10
N THR A 110 21.48 4.09 2.99
CA THR A 110 22.16 4.89 1.96
C THR A 110 22.64 4.02 0.79
N GLY A 111 22.41 4.47 -0.45
CA GLY A 111 22.98 3.83 -1.65
C GLY A 111 22.10 4.07 -2.87
N GLU A 112 22.31 3.34 -3.98
CA GLU A 112 21.47 3.45 -5.19
C GLU A 112 20.60 2.21 -5.52
N CYS A 113 20.89 1.03 -4.96
CA CYS A 113 20.11 -0.19 -5.22
C CYS A 113 18.60 -0.12 -4.85
N GLU A 114 17.74 -0.67 -5.71
CA GLU A 114 16.32 -0.88 -5.43
C GLU A 114 15.93 -2.34 -5.74
N PRO A 115 15.35 -3.10 -4.77
CA PRO A 115 15.02 -2.71 -3.40
C PRO A 115 16.25 -2.54 -2.49
N ARG A 116 16.09 -1.76 -1.41
CA ARG A 116 17.14 -1.44 -0.43
C ARG A 116 17.44 -2.63 0.47
N THR A 117 18.08 -3.65 -0.09
CA THR A 117 18.25 -4.94 0.58
C THR A 117 19.38 -4.87 1.60
N VAL A 118 19.03 -5.08 2.87
CA VAL A 118 19.94 -5.28 3.98
C VAL A 118 20.10 -6.78 4.16
N SER A 119 21.27 -7.31 3.83
CA SER A 119 21.62 -8.70 4.09
C SER A 119 22.30 -8.81 5.45
N VAL A 120 21.98 -9.88 6.18
CA VAL A 120 22.51 -10.20 7.50
C VAL A 120 23.26 -11.52 7.39
N SER A 121 24.56 -11.48 7.65
CA SER A 121 25.40 -12.65 7.80
C SER A 121 25.66 -12.91 9.27
N VAL A 122 25.53 -14.17 9.70
CA VAL A 122 25.75 -14.56 11.09
C VAL A 122 27.13 -15.19 11.17
N ALA A 123 28.09 -14.52 11.81
CA ALA A 123 29.49 -14.98 11.83
C ALA A 123 29.70 -16.22 12.73
N ASN A 124 28.83 -16.43 13.72
CA ASN A 124 28.89 -17.56 14.65
C ASN A 124 27.52 -18.24 14.82
N PRO A 125 26.94 -18.79 13.74
CA PRO A 125 25.60 -19.37 13.79
C PRO A 125 25.62 -20.64 14.64
N PHE A 126 24.48 -20.97 15.25
CA PHE A 126 24.28 -22.24 15.94
C PHE A 126 23.13 -23.02 15.33
N THR A 127 23.14 -24.34 15.49
CA THR A 127 22.04 -25.22 15.10
C THR A 127 21.33 -25.66 16.39
N PRO A 128 20.04 -25.32 16.58
CA PRO A 128 19.38 -25.48 17.87
C PRO A 128 19.14 -26.94 18.26
N SER A 129 18.94 -27.83 17.29
CA SER A 129 18.72 -29.26 17.52
C SER A 129 19.02 -30.07 16.26
N ALA A 130 19.15 -31.40 16.37
CA ALA A 130 19.33 -32.27 15.21
C ALA A 130 18.14 -32.25 14.23
N SER A 131 16.93 -31.91 14.71
CA SER A 131 15.72 -31.81 13.90
C SER A 131 15.57 -30.47 13.18
N ASP A 132 16.27 -29.43 13.60
CA ASP A 132 16.19 -28.09 13.02
C ASP A 132 17.55 -27.70 12.44
N SER A 133 17.69 -27.88 11.13
CA SER A 133 18.93 -27.67 10.39
C SER A 133 19.24 -26.19 10.11
N ARG A 134 18.41 -25.25 10.60
CA ARG A 134 18.64 -23.82 10.39
C ARG A 134 19.92 -23.38 11.11
N LYS A 135 20.66 -22.47 10.46
CA LYS A 135 21.85 -21.83 11.04
C LYS A 135 21.42 -20.50 11.65
N LEU A 136 21.15 -20.50 12.95
CA LEU A 136 20.50 -19.38 13.64
C LEU A 136 21.52 -18.44 14.28
N GLY A 137 21.23 -17.14 14.26
CA GLY A 137 21.96 -16.11 14.98
C GLY A 137 21.24 -15.68 16.25
N THR A 138 20.27 -14.77 16.09
CA THR A 138 19.48 -14.16 17.17
C THR A 138 18.03 -13.96 16.74
N GLN A 139 17.14 -13.61 17.67
CA GLN A 139 15.75 -13.25 17.36
C GLN A 139 15.60 -11.75 17.08
N LEU A 140 14.98 -11.42 15.95
CA LEU A 140 14.48 -10.10 15.61
C LEU A 140 13.10 -9.91 16.24
N LEU A 141 12.96 -8.91 17.12
CA LEU A 141 11.68 -8.55 17.74
C LEU A 141 10.84 -7.67 16.81
N LYS A 142 11.46 -6.63 16.25
CA LYS A 142 10.81 -5.73 15.30
C LYS A 142 11.87 -5.06 14.42
N ALA A 143 11.44 -4.69 13.21
CA ALA A 143 12.17 -3.79 12.33
C ALA A 143 11.34 -2.52 12.12
N THR A 144 11.98 -1.37 12.32
CA THR A 144 11.35 -0.06 12.16
C THR A 144 12.07 0.74 11.09
N VAL A 145 11.36 1.14 10.03
CA VAL A 145 11.85 2.09 9.03
C VAL A 145 11.38 3.49 9.40
N SER A 146 12.30 4.42 9.53
CA SER A 146 12.02 5.82 9.88
C SER A 146 12.98 6.76 9.15
N SER A 147 12.80 8.06 9.35
CA SER A 147 13.79 9.08 8.99
C SER A 147 13.98 10.04 10.16
N LYS A 148 14.83 11.06 9.99
CA LYS A 148 15.01 12.12 11.00
C LYS A 148 13.70 12.83 11.40
N ILE A 149 12.71 12.90 10.49
CA ILE A 149 11.39 13.51 10.77
C ILE A 149 10.38 12.52 11.37
N GLY A 150 10.81 11.28 11.67
CA GLY A 150 9.93 10.23 12.22
C GLY A 150 9.09 9.49 11.16
N LEU A 151 9.12 9.95 9.91
CA LEU A 151 8.36 9.38 8.80
C LEU A 151 9.30 8.87 7.69
N PRO A 152 9.07 7.69 7.10
CA PRO A 152 9.91 7.18 6.02
C PRO A 152 9.81 8.10 4.79
N ILE A 153 10.95 8.38 4.16
CA ILE A 153 11.00 9.15 2.92
C ILE A 153 10.77 8.16 1.77
N ILE A 154 9.60 8.24 1.17
CA ILE A 154 9.18 7.40 0.05
C ILE A 154 9.78 7.92 -1.26
N GLU A 155 9.95 7.03 -2.22
CA GLU A 155 10.39 7.36 -3.57
C GLU A 155 9.50 8.48 -4.19
N PRO A 156 10.09 9.61 -4.63
CA PRO A 156 9.34 10.75 -5.15
C PRO A 156 8.43 10.41 -6.34
N MET A 157 8.84 9.46 -7.19
CA MET A 157 8.05 9.05 -8.35
C MET A 157 6.71 8.45 -7.97
N ILE A 158 6.62 7.76 -6.83
CA ILE A 158 5.36 7.20 -6.35
C ILE A 158 4.45 8.31 -5.82
N VAL A 159 5.00 9.21 -5.00
CA VAL A 159 4.26 10.37 -4.49
C VAL A 159 3.72 11.21 -5.65
N LEU A 160 4.53 11.41 -6.70
CA LEU A 160 4.17 12.18 -7.88
C LEU A 160 3.05 11.51 -8.70
N LYS A 161 3.10 10.18 -8.89
CA LYS A 161 2.03 9.42 -9.56
C LYS A 161 0.70 9.55 -8.82
N VAL A 162 0.71 9.40 -7.49
CA VAL A 162 -0.48 9.56 -6.66
C VAL A 162 -0.98 11.01 -6.72
N PHE A 163 -0.07 11.98 -6.64
CA PHE A 163 -0.39 13.40 -6.77
C PHE A 163 -1.12 13.71 -8.08
N PHE A 164 -0.60 13.26 -9.23
CA PHE A 164 -1.26 13.49 -10.51
C PHE A 164 -2.62 12.80 -10.59
N ALA A 165 -2.77 11.60 -10.02
CA ALA A 165 -4.07 10.93 -9.96
C ALA A 165 -5.09 11.73 -9.13
N VAL A 166 -4.70 12.18 -7.93
CA VAL A 166 -5.55 13.00 -7.04
C VAL A 166 -5.93 14.32 -7.72
N VAL A 167 -4.97 15.02 -8.34
CA VAL A 167 -5.23 16.28 -9.07
C VAL A 167 -6.17 16.03 -10.24
N LEU A 168 -5.96 14.99 -11.05
CA LEU A 168 -6.79 14.68 -12.20
C LEU A 168 -8.25 14.46 -11.79
N VAL A 169 -8.50 13.63 -10.77
CA VAL A 169 -9.86 13.40 -10.25
C VAL A 169 -10.45 14.70 -9.72
N SER A 170 -9.69 15.47 -8.95
CA SER A 170 -10.13 16.75 -8.40
C SER A 170 -10.51 17.74 -9.51
N LEU A 171 -9.71 17.84 -10.58
CA LEU A 171 -10.00 18.68 -11.74
C LEU A 171 -11.23 18.21 -12.51
N LEU A 172 -11.41 16.89 -12.68
CA LEU A 172 -12.60 16.33 -13.33
C LEU A 172 -13.86 16.64 -12.54
N PHE A 173 -13.85 16.51 -11.22
CA PHE A 173 -14.96 16.93 -10.36
C PHE A 173 -15.22 18.43 -10.47
N TYR A 174 -14.18 19.26 -10.44
CA TYR A 174 -14.32 20.70 -10.61
C TYR A 174 -14.98 21.06 -11.95
N TYR A 175 -14.56 20.40 -13.04
CA TYR A 175 -15.09 20.64 -14.38
C TYR A 175 -16.51 20.10 -14.55
N ALA A 176 -16.79 18.91 -14.01
CA ALA A 176 -18.12 18.30 -14.01
C ALA A 176 -19.17 19.18 -13.32
N PHE A 177 -18.78 19.92 -12.30
CA PHE A 177 -19.65 20.81 -11.54
C PHE A 177 -19.38 22.30 -11.81
N LEU A 178 -18.67 22.63 -12.89
CA LEU A 178 -18.33 24.00 -13.25
C LEU A 178 -19.61 24.85 -13.31
N ARG A 179 -19.56 26.04 -12.69
CA ARG A 179 -20.67 27.01 -12.52
C ARG A 179 -21.77 26.63 -11.51
N THR A 180 -21.60 25.55 -10.75
CA THR A 180 -22.50 25.20 -9.65
C THR A 180 -21.77 25.33 -8.31
N PRO A 181 -22.47 25.53 -7.18
CA PRO A 181 -21.84 25.50 -5.85
C PRO A 181 -21.16 24.15 -5.56
N TRP A 182 -21.56 23.07 -6.24
CA TRP A 182 -20.96 21.75 -6.11
C TRP A 182 -19.52 21.66 -6.62
N ALA A 183 -19.02 22.67 -7.35
CA ALA A 183 -17.61 22.73 -7.75
C ALA A 183 -16.66 22.67 -6.53
N TYR A 184 -17.11 23.10 -5.35
CA TYR A 184 -16.33 23.00 -4.11
C TYR A 184 -16.11 21.56 -3.62
N LEU A 185 -16.91 20.59 -4.07
CA LEU A 185 -16.70 19.16 -3.76
C LEU A 185 -15.34 18.65 -4.26
N SER A 186 -14.73 19.30 -5.25
CA SER A 186 -13.39 18.92 -5.70
C SER A 186 -12.32 19.08 -4.62
N LEU A 187 -12.56 19.90 -3.59
CA LEU A 187 -11.67 20.00 -2.42
C LEU A 187 -11.80 18.82 -1.45
N ALA A 188 -12.90 18.06 -1.51
CA ALA A 188 -13.07 16.85 -0.71
C ALA A 188 -12.25 15.67 -1.27
N VAL A 189 -11.94 15.68 -2.57
CA VAL A 189 -11.19 14.60 -3.23
C VAL A 189 -9.81 14.36 -2.60
N PRO A 190 -8.96 15.37 -2.37
CA PRO A 190 -7.69 15.17 -1.67
C PRO A 190 -7.85 14.62 -0.25
N ILE A 191 -8.87 15.08 0.49
CA ILE A 191 -9.13 14.65 1.87
C ILE A 191 -9.51 13.16 1.90
N VAL A 192 -10.46 12.77 1.06
CA VAL A 192 -10.87 11.36 0.94
C VAL A 192 -9.69 10.50 0.46
N SER A 193 -8.92 10.98 -0.53
CA SER A 193 -7.75 10.26 -1.03
C SER A 193 -6.70 10.05 0.06
N PHE A 194 -6.46 11.06 0.90
CA PHE A 194 -5.55 10.94 2.05
C PHE A 194 -5.99 9.84 3.02
N GLU A 195 -7.28 9.80 3.40
CA GLU A 195 -7.80 8.77 4.29
C GLU A 195 -7.73 7.37 3.66
N LEU A 196 -8.07 7.23 2.38
CA LEU A 196 -7.96 5.96 1.67
C LEU A 196 -6.49 5.47 1.61
N LEU A 197 -5.56 6.38 1.29
CA LEU A 197 -4.13 6.07 1.23
C LEU A 197 -3.60 5.64 2.60
N ARG A 198 -3.91 6.39 3.66
CA ARG A 198 -3.48 6.08 5.04
C ARG A 198 -3.84 4.67 5.48
N HIS A 199 -4.99 4.15 5.05
CA HIS A 199 -5.46 2.80 5.40
C HIS A 199 -5.01 1.71 4.42
N ALA A 200 -4.41 2.07 3.28
CA ALA A 200 -3.92 1.12 2.29
C ALA A 200 -2.61 0.47 2.76
N LEU A 201 -2.73 -0.56 3.60
CA LEU A 201 -1.58 -1.34 4.08
C LEU A 201 -0.75 -1.90 2.90
N TYR A 202 0.58 -1.83 3.02
CA TYR A 202 1.57 -2.38 2.09
C TYR A 202 1.66 -1.75 0.71
N MET A 203 1.16 -0.52 0.50
CA MET A 203 1.25 0.10 -0.83
C MET A 203 0.76 -0.85 -1.93
N LYS A 204 -0.25 -1.70 -1.62
CA LYS A 204 -0.95 -2.52 -2.60
C LYS A 204 -1.84 -1.60 -3.42
N MET A 205 -1.21 -0.65 -4.12
CA MET A 205 -1.86 0.41 -4.89
C MET A 205 -2.80 -0.18 -5.94
N TYR A 206 -2.53 -1.41 -6.40
CA TYR A 206 -3.46 -2.15 -7.26
C TYR A 206 -4.85 -2.37 -6.63
N LYS A 207 -4.97 -2.48 -5.31
CA LYS A 207 -6.28 -2.54 -4.62
C LYS A 207 -7.01 -1.19 -4.67
N LEU A 208 -6.28 -0.08 -4.79
CA LEU A 208 -6.86 1.25 -4.93
C LEU A 208 -7.28 1.55 -6.38
N VAL A 209 -6.67 0.88 -7.38
CA VAL A 209 -6.95 1.12 -8.80
C VAL A 209 -8.46 1.03 -9.14
N PRO A 210 -9.24 0.03 -8.69
CA PRO A 210 -10.69 0.00 -8.93
C PRO A 210 -11.42 1.21 -8.35
N VAL A 211 -11.08 1.62 -7.12
CA VAL A 211 -11.67 2.80 -6.46
C VAL A 211 -11.37 4.05 -7.28
N TRP A 212 -10.14 4.19 -7.78
CA TRP A 212 -9.73 5.27 -8.67
C TRP A 212 -10.53 5.28 -9.98
N TRP A 213 -10.75 4.13 -10.61
CA TRP A 213 -11.57 4.05 -11.83
C TRP A 213 -13.01 4.49 -11.60
N VAL A 214 -13.61 4.09 -10.47
CA VAL A 214 -14.96 4.52 -10.10
C VAL A 214 -15.01 6.04 -9.89
N LEU A 215 -14.04 6.60 -9.16
CA LEU A 215 -13.94 8.04 -8.93
C LEU A 215 -13.71 8.84 -10.22
N LEU A 216 -13.07 8.26 -11.25
CA LEU A 216 -12.92 8.88 -12.57
C LEU A 216 -14.20 8.77 -13.41
N ALA A 217 -14.90 7.63 -13.37
CA ALA A 217 -16.07 7.38 -14.19
C ALA A 217 -17.22 8.34 -13.89
N ILE A 218 -17.45 8.67 -12.62
CA ILE A 218 -18.52 9.58 -12.17
C ILE A 218 -18.43 10.96 -12.84
N PRO A 219 -17.34 11.75 -12.67
CA PRO A 219 -17.26 13.08 -13.27
C PRO A 219 -17.21 13.03 -14.80
N ILE A 220 -16.60 12.00 -15.40
CA ILE A 220 -16.62 11.81 -16.86
C ILE A 220 -18.06 11.66 -17.37
N GLY A 221 -18.86 10.80 -16.72
CA GLY A 221 -20.27 10.62 -17.06
C GLY A 221 -21.07 11.92 -16.97
N VAL A 222 -20.85 12.73 -15.91
CA VAL A 222 -21.49 14.04 -15.77
C VAL A 222 -21.07 15.02 -16.88
N ILE A 223 -19.78 15.05 -17.24
CA ILE A 223 -19.27 15.90 -18.33
C ILE A 223 -19.90 15.51 -19.67
N LEU A 224 -19.99 14.20 -19.96
CA LEU A 224 -20.61 13.69 -21.18
C LEU A 224 -22.10 14.02 -21.23
N ALA A 225 -22.84 13.78 -20.14
CA ALA A 225 -24.26 14.09 -20.04
C ALA A 225 -24.57 15.59 -20.25
N ARG A 226 -23.70 16.48 -19.77
CA ARG A 226 -23.82 17.93 -20.01
C ARG A 226 -23.64 18.31 -21.48
N LYS A 227 -22.72 17.64 -22.19
CA LYS A 227 -22.50 17.92 -23.62
C LYS A 227 -23.69 17.47 -24.46
N THR A 228 -24.27 16.31 -24.15
CA THR A 228 -25.43 15.78 -24.88
C THR A 228 -26.72 16.55 -24.58
N SER A 229 -26.91 17.09 -23.37
CA SER A 229 -28.14 17.84 -23.03
C SER A 229 -28.20 19.26 -23.62
N ASN A 230 -27.18 19.74 -24.33
CA ASN A 230 -27.20 21.04 -24.99
C ASN A 230 -27.85 21.01 -26.37
N GLU A 231 -28.24 19.83 -26.87
CA GLU A 231 -29.23 19.80 -27.93
C GLU A 231 -30.55 20.37 -27.40
N PRO A 232 -31.24 21.23 -28.17
CA PRO A 232 -32.52 21.80 -27.78
C PRO A 232 -33.56 20.68 -27.72
N PHE A 233 -33.58 19.97 -26.60
CA PHE A 233 -34.64 19.03 -26.27
C PHE A 233 -35.92 19.86 -26.19
N GLU A 234 -36.82 19.66 -27.15
CA GLU A 234 -38.17 20.22 -27.13
C GLU A 234 -38.76 19.94 -25.75
N ARG A 235 -38.92 21.03 -24.99
CA ARG A 235 -39.32 20.98 -23.58
C ARG A 235 -40.81 20.76 -23.52
N ASP A 236 -41.23 19.53 -23.26
CA ASP A 236 -42.53 19.27 -22.62
C ASP A 236 -42.51 18.16 -21.56
N GLU A 237 -41.34 17.57 -21.26
CA GLU A 237 -41.26 16.61 -20.15
C GLU A 237 -41.07 17.31 -18.79
N PRO A 238 -41.87 16.95 -17.76
CA PRO A 238 -41.76 17.52 -16.43
C PRO A 238 -40.37 17.25 -15.85
N ARG A 239 -39.70 18.31 -15.37
CA ARG A 239 -38.40 18.25 -14.69
C ARG A 239 -38.42 17.22 -13.55
N ARG A 240 -38.00 15.98 -13.84
CA ARG A 240 -37.78 14.97 -12.80
C ARG A 240 -36.60 15.41 -11.95
N SER A 241 -36.80 15.42 -10.63
CA SER A 241 -35.77 15.77 -9.66
C SER A 241 -34.53 14.85 -9.84
N PRO A 242 -33.29 15.37 -9.80
CA PRO A 242 -32.08 14.56 -9.90
C PRO A 242 -31.75 13.80 -8.59
N VAL A 243 -32.45 14.10 -7.50
CA VAL A 243 -32.23 13.53 -6.16
C VAL A 243 -32.21 11.99 -6.13
N PRO A 244 -33.18 11.24 -6.69
CA PRO A 244 -33.17 9.78 -6.61
C PRO A 244 -31.95 9.14 -7.30
N HIS A 245 -31.47 9.72 -8.41
CA HIS A 245 -30.29 9.22 -9.12
C HIS A 245 -29.00 9.43 -8.29
N LEU A 246 -28.89 10.58 -7.61
CA LEU A 246 -27.76 10.86 -6.71
C LEU A 246 -27.77 9.93 -5.49
N VAL A 247 -28.95 9.64 -4.92
CA VAL A 247 -29.09 8.70 -3.80
C VAL A 247 -28.68 7.29 -4.24
N ALA A 248 -29.15 6.82 -5.39
CA ALA A 248 -28.78 5.52 -5.92
C ALA A 248 -27.26 5.41 -6.16
N LEU A 249 -26.64 6.44 -6.73
CA LEU A 249 -25.19 6.47 -6.95
C LEU A 249 -24.42 6.41 -5.62
N ALA A 250 -24.85 7.16 -4.61
CA ALA A 250 -24.23 7.16 -3.29
C ALA A 250 -24.29 5.77 -2.63
N VAL A 251 -25.43 5.09 -2.72
CA VAL A 251 -25.60 3.71 -2.20
C VAL A 251 -24.66 2.73 -2.91
N VAL A 252 -24.54 2.82 -4.23
CA VAL A 252 -23.62 1.96 -5.01
C VAL A 252 -22.17 2.21 -4.62
N CYS A 253 -21.76 3.48 -4.51
CA CYS A 253 -20.40 3.84 -4.09
C CYS A 253 -20.09 3.33 -2.68
N LEU A 254 -21.03 3.47 -1.74
CA LEU A 254 -20.87 2.97 -0.38
C LEU A 254 -20.72 1.44 -0.35
N GLY A 255 -21.54 0.72 -1.11
CA GLY A 255 -21.44 -0.73 -1.23
C GLY A 255 -20.08 -1.18 -1.79
N LEU A 256 -19.55 -0.48 -2.79
CA LEU A 256 -18.23 -0.76 -3.34
C LEU A 256 -17.10 -0.50 -2.33
N VAL A 257 -17.15 0.60 -1.59
CA VAL A 257 -16.16 0.89 -0.54
C VAL A 257 -16.17 -0.21 0.52
N LEU A 258 -17.34 -0.59 1.02
CA LEU A 258 -17.46 -1.68 2.00
C LEU A 258 -16.85 -2.98 1.47
N ARG A 259 -17.06 -3.30 0.19
CA ARG A 259 -16.55 -4.53 -0.42
C ARG A 259 -15.03 -4.51 -0.67
N PHE A 260 -14.47 -3.39 -1.14
CA PHE A 260 -13.04 -3.33 -1.50
C PHE A 260 -12.09 -3.20 -0.31
N PHE A 261 -12.57 -2.67 0.81
CA PHE A 261 -11.77 -2.51 2.02
C PHE A 261 -11.72 -3.77 2.89
N ASP A 262 -12.20 -4.92 2.39
CA ASP A 262 -12.28 -6.18 3.15
C ASP A 262 -12.89 -5.93 4.55
N LEU A 263 -13.92 -5.07 4.64
CA LEU A 263 -14.78 -4.99 5.83
C LEU A 263 -15.65 -6.25 5.83
N ASP A 264 -15.01 -7.41 6.02
CA ASP A 264 -15.62 -8.73 5.97
C ASP A 264 -16.48 -9.02 7.21
N PHE A 265 -16.83 -7.98 7.98
CA PHE A 265 -17.62 -8.05 9.21
C PHE A 265 -17.17 -9.19 10.17
N GLY A 266 -15.88 -9.53 10.16
CA GLY A 266 -15.30 -10.57 11.01
C GLY A 266 -15.34 -12.00 10.48
N LEU A 267 -15.59 -12.22 9.18
CA LEU A 267 -15.52 -13.58 8.61
C LEU A 267 -14.07 -14.05 8.46
N PRO A 268 -13.73 -15.28 8.93
CA PRO A 268 -12.34 -15.77 8.99
C PRO A 268 -11.75 -16.20 7.64
N SER A 269 -12.57 -16.29 6.59
CA SER A 269 -12.16 -16.67 5.24
C SER A 269 -12.81 -15.76 4.20
N ASN A 270 -12.00 -15.18 3.31
CA ASN A 270 -12.46 -14.32 2.20
C ASN A 270 -13.38 -15.03 1.20
N TYR A 271 -13.45 -16.36 1.29
CA TYR A 271 -14.23 -17.20 0.42
C TYR A 271 -15.10 -18.16 1.25
N HIS A 272 -16.34 -18.34 0.81
CA HIS A 272 -17.11 -19.52 1.16
C HIS A 272 -16.36 -20.77 0.65
N PRO A 273 -16.42 -21.93 1.33
CA PRO A 273 -15.78 -23.16 0.85
C PRO A 273 -16.09 -23.49 -0.62
N ASP A 274 -17.28 -23.15 -1.10
CA ASP A 274 -17.71 -23.37 -2.49
C ASP A 274 -17.14 -22.37 -3.51
N GLU A 275 -16.60 -21.24 -3.06
CA GLU A 275 -16.01 -20.23 -3.95
C GLU A 275 -14.58 -20.61 -4.35
N VAL A 276 -13.85 -21.32 -3.49
CA VAL A 276 -12.47 -21.77 -3.79
C VAL A 276 -12.40 -22.66 -5.04
N PRO A 277 -13.25 -23.69 -5.21
CA PRO A 277 -13.29 -24.47 -6.45
C PRO A 277 -13.62 -23.63 -7.69
N LYS A 278 -14.52 -22.63 -7.56
CA LYS A 278 -14.92 -21.74 -8.65
C LYS A 278 -13.78 -20.84 -9.09
N VAL A 279 -13.09 -20.21 -8.13
CA VAL A 279 -11.91 -19.37 -8.41
C VAL A 279 -10.80 -20.20 -9.04
N ASN A 280 -10.54 -21.41 -8.51
CA ASN A 280 -9.54 -22.31 -9.07
C ASN A 280 -9.84 -22.71 -10.53
N ALA A 281 -11.12 -22.92 -10.87
CA ALA A 281 -11.53 -23.20 -12.24
C ALA A 281 -11.28 -22.01 -13.18
N VAL A 282 -11.63 -20.79 -12.77
CA VAL A 282 -11.35 -19.57 -13.55
C VAL A 282 -9.84 -19.38 -13.73
N MET A 283 -9.05 -19.61 -12.68
CA MET A 283 -7.59 -19.53 -12.77
C MET A 283 -7.01 -20.58 -13.72
N ARG A 284 -7.56 -21.81 -13.74
CA ARG A 284 -7.17 -22.84 -14.74
C ARG A 284 -7.52 -22.42 -16.16
N MET A 285 -8.70 -21.83 -16.40
CA MET A 285 -9.06 -21.30 -17.73
C MET A 285 -8.09 -20.21 -18.17
N TYR A 286 -7.74 -19.30 -17.26
CA TYR A 286 -6.79 -18.23 -17.53
C TYR A 286 -5.39 -18.76 -17.87
N THR A 287 -4.86 -19.72 -17.08
CA THR A 287 -3.51 -20.27 -17.31
C THR A 287 -3.42 -21.18 -18.53
N SER A 288 -4.47 -21.94 -18.83
CA SER A 288 -4.52 -22.85 -19.98
C SER A 288 -4.89 -22.14 -21.29
N GLY A 289 -5.40 -20.91 -21.24
CA GLY A 289 -5.90 -20.17 -22.39
C GLY A 289 -7.16 -20.78 -23.02
N THR A 290 -7.82 -21.71 -22.34
CA THR A 290 -9.07 -22.34 -22.81
C THR A 290 -10.25 -21.97 -21.91
N LEU A 291 -11.41 -21.74 -22.52
CA LEU A 291 -12.67 -21.56 -21.80
C LEU A 291 -13.26 -22.89 -21.28
N ASN A 292 -12.55 -24.00 -21.45
CA ASN A 292 -12.93 -25.27 -20.84
C ASN A 292 -12.21 -25.42 -19.48
N PRO A 293 -12.88 -25.14 -18.35
CA PRO A 293 -12.30 -25.27 -17.00
C PRO A 293 -11.98 -26.71 -16.58
N GLN A 294 -12.37 -27.71 -17.38
CA GLN A 294 -12.48 -29.12 -16.99
C GLN A 294 -13.18 -29.23 -15.62
N TYR A 295 -14.29 -28.47 -15.47
CA TYR A 295 -14.96 -28.26 -14.18
C TYR A 295 -15.50 -29.57 -13.58
N PHE A 296 -15.94 -30.47 -14.46
CA PHE A 296 -16.40 -31.81 -14.11
C PHE A 296 -15.19 -32.75 -14.10
N LEU A 297 -14.40 -32.68 -13.02
CA LEU A 297 -13.38 -33.70 -12.71
C LEU A 297 -14.01 -35.05 -12.36
N HIS A 298 -15.32 -35.07 -12.08
CA HIS A 298 -16.16 -36.26 -12.01
C HIS A 298 -17.36 -36.09 -12.94
N PRO A 299 -17.73 -37.14 -13.71
CA PRO A 299 -18.89 -37.12 -14.60
C PRO A 299 -20.20 -36.88 -13.85
#